data_AF-A0A6J7VYK2-F1
#
_entry.id   AF-A0A6J7VYK2-F1
#
_cell.length_a   1.000
_cell.length_b   1.000
_cell.length_c   1.000
_cell.angle_alpha   90.00
_cell.angle_beta   90.00
_cell.angle_gamma   90.00
#
_symmetry.space_group_name_H-M   'P 1'
#
loop_
_entity.id
_entity.type
_entity.pdbx_description
1 polymer ?
#
loop_
_entity_poly.entity_id
_entity_poly.type
_entity_poly.pdbx_seq_one_letter_code
_entity_poly.pdbx_strand_id
1 'polypeptide(L)' 'MLEAAASELAQDLAQENLQVEDWYVMFCNRGKNGPFETQGEAFKGANGKFGVRINLIDRGNHDRVVSTCAATFRKP' A
#
# COMPACT_ATOMS: atom_id res chain seq x y z
N MET A 1 4.84 -7.95 -1.03
CA MET A 1 3.44 -7.62 -1.38
C MET A 1 3.13 -6.15 -1.14
N LEU A 2 3.16 -5.65 0.10
CA LEU A 2 2.75 -4.26 0.40
C LEU A 2 3.55 -3.20 -0.37
N GLU A 3 4.88 -3.29 -0.39
CA GLU A 3 5.76 -2.32 -1.07
C GLU A 3 5.53 -2.27 -2.59
N ALA A 4 5.46 -3.43 -3.22
CA ALA A 4 5.18 -3.54 -4.65
C ALA A 4 3.81 -2.94 -4.99
N ALA A 5 2.76 -3.34 -4.26
CA ALA A 5 1.41 -2.83 -4.47
C ALA A 5 1.33 -1.31 -4.25
N ALA A 6 2.07 -0.77 -3.29
CA ALA A 6 2.12 0.67 -3.04
C ALA A 6 2.78 1.43 -4.18
N SER A 7 3.91 0.90 -4.63
CA SER A 7 4.69 1.47 -5.73
C SER A 7 3.89 1.44 -7.03
N GLU A 8 3.24 0.33 -7.33
CA GLU A 8 2.35 0.16 -8.50
C GLU A 8 1.21 1.18 -8.46
N LEU A 9 0.45 1.27 -7.35
CA LEU A 9 -0.66 2.22 -7.24
C LEU A 9 -0.21 3.68 -7.40
N ALA A 10 0.92 4.06 -6.78
CA ALA A 10 1.44 5.42 -6.86
C ALA A 10 1.91 5.76 -8.29
N GLN A 11 2.64 4.85 -8.92
CA GLN A 11 3.18 5.04 -10.27
C GLN A 11 2.08 5.00 -11.33
N ASP A 12 1.07 4.15 -11.19
CA ASP A 12 -0.12 4.17 -12.05
C ASP A 12 -0.86 5.50 -11.93
N LEU A 13 -0.99 6.06 -10.72
CA LEU A 13 -1.63 7.36 -10.56
C LEU A 13 -0.79 8.52 -11.14
N ALA A 14 0.53 8.42 -11.03
CA ALA A 14 1.45 9.45 -11.51
C ALA A 14 1.78 9.33 -13.01
N GLN A 15 1.59 8.14 -13.60
CA GLN A 15 2.02 7.77 -14.95
C GLN A 15 3.53 7.99 -15.16
N GLU A 16 4.34 7.82 -14.10
CA GLU A 16 5.79 7.97 -14.10
C GLU A 16 6.43 7.26 -12.90
N ASN A 17 7.76 7.08 -12.94
CA ASN A 17 8.51 6.51 -11.83
C ASN A 17 8.59 7.50 -10.65
N LEU A 18 8.37 7.00 -9.43
CA LEU A 18 8.42 7.79 -8.20
C LEU A 18 9.42 7.20 -7.19
N GLN A 19 9.92 8.05 -6.30
CA GLN A 19 10.71 7.67 -5.13
C GLN A 19 9.83 7.67 -3.88
N VAL A 20 9.99 6.65 -3.04
CA VAL A 20 9.44 6.65 -1.67
C VAL A 20 10.10 7.77 -0.88
N GLU A 21 9.28 8.55 -0.18
CA GLU A 21 9.74 9.55 0.80
C GLU A 21 9.47 9.09 2.24
N ASP A 22 8.30 8.50 2.48
CA ASP A 22 7.90 8.00 3.79
C ASP A 22 7.16 6.67 3.65
N TRP A 23 7.34 5.79 4.63
CA TRP A 23 6.79 4.44 4.63
C TRP A 23 6.53 3.94 6.05
N TYR A 24 5.31 3.49 6.31
CA TYR A 24 5.01 2.76 7.55
C TYR A 24 4.10 1.57 7.32
N VAL A 25 4.25 0.57 8.19
CA VAL A 25 3.43 -0.64 8.23
C VAL A 25 3.04 -0.91 9.67
N MET A 26 1.76 -1.18 9.89
CA MET A 26 1.25 -1.70 11.16
C MET A 26 0.86 -3.16 10.98
N PHE A 27 1.30 -4.01 11.90
CA PHE A 27 0.88 -5.41 11.99
C PHE A 27 -0.33 -5.50 12.91
N CYS A 28 -1.51 -5.59 12.32
CA CYS A 28 -2.78 -5.54 13.04
C CYS A 28 -3.15 -6.91 13.62
N ASN A 29 -2.93 -7.98 12.86
CA ASN A 29 -3.30 -9.34 13.23
C ASN A 29 -2.31 -10.36 12.66
N ARG A 30 -2.24 -11.55 13.29
CA ARG A 30 -1.49 -12.67 12.73
C ARG A 30 -2.18 -13.20 11.46
N GLY A 31 -1.45 -13.24 10.34
CA GLY A 31 -1.88 -13.99 9.14
C GLY A 31 -1.79 -15.50 9.36
N LYS A 32 -2.76 -16.25 8.81
CA LYS A 32 -2.92 -17.68 9.08
C LYS A 32 -3.10 -18.54 7.85
N ASN A 33 -4.10 -18.25 7.01
CA ASN A 33 -4.61 -19.26 6.07
C ASN A 33 -4.27 -18.91 4.61
N GLY A 34 -4.42 -17.65 4.22
CA GLY A 34 -4.30 -17.21 2.83
C GLY A 34 -5.44 -17.73 1.94
N PRO A 35 -5.53 -17.31 0.67
CA PRO A 35 -4.59 -16.43 -0.01
C PRO A 35 -4.56 -15.03 0.61
N PHE A 36 -3.38 -14.41 0.57
CA PHE A 36 -3.22 -13.03 1.01
C PHE A 36 -3.40 -12.10 -0.17
N GLU A 37 -4.15 -11.02 0.03
CA GLU A 37 -4.47 -10.06 -1.02
C GLU A 37 -4.19 -8.64 -0.53
N THR A 38 -3.58 -7.80 -1.36
CA THR A 38 -3.46 -6.37 -1.10
C THR A 38 -4.64 -5.63 -1.69
N GLN A 39 -5.30 -4.80 -0.88
CA GLN A 39 -6.34 -3.88 -1.32
C GLN A 39 -5.98 -2.47 -0.88
N GLY A 40 -5.95 -1.52 -1.81
CA GLY A 40 -5.57 -0.15 -1.50
C GLY A 40 -5.89 0.83 -2.61
N GLU A 41 -5.51 2.07 -2.37
CA GLU A 41 -5.71 3.18 -3.31
C GLU A 41 -4.56 4.18 -3.20
N ALA A 42 -4.32 4.91 -4.30
CA ALA A 42 -3.42 6.06 -4.35
C ALA A 42 -4.21 7.36 -4.51
N PHE A 43 -3.64 8.46 -4.03
CA PHE A 43 -4.21 9.81 -4.15
C PHE A 43 -3.12 10.85 -4.39
N LYS A 44 -3.47 11.91 -5.13
CA LYS A 44 -2.59 13.08 -5.31
C LYS A 44 -2.63 13.91 -4.04
N GLY A 45 -1.47 14.12 -3.44
CA GLY A 45 -1.27 15.02 -2.31
C GLY A 45 -0.87 16.43 -2.74
N ALA A 46 -0.61 17.29 -1.75
CA ALA A 46 -0.04 18.61 -1.99
C ALA A 46 1.42 18.51 -2.47
N ASN A 47 1.93 19.57 -3.11
CA ASN A 47 3.36 19.75 -3.44
C ASN A 47 3.98 18.58 -4.22
N GLY A 48 3.22 18.00 -5.17
CA GLY A 48 3.72 16.91 -6.04
C GLY A 48 3.93 15.57 -5.33
N LYS A 49 3.30 15.38 -4.15
CA LYS A 49 3.30 14.11 -3.43
C LYS A 49 2.20 13.18 -3.91
N PHE A 50 2.43 11.89 -3.77
CA PHE A 50 1.45 10.84 -4.02
C PHE A 50 1.36 9.98 -2.77
N GLY A 51 0.18 9.94 -2.15
CA GLY A 51 -0.06 9.10 -0.99
C GLY A 51 -0.70 7.79 -1.39
N VAL A 52 -0.41 6.72 -0.65
CA VAL A 52 -1.01 5.40 -0.82
C VAL A 52 -1.42 4.86 0.53
N ARG A 53 -2.57 4.18 0.58
CA ARG A 53 -2.98 3.35 1.72
C ARG A 53 -3.36 1.96 1.23
N ILE A 54 -2.85 0.92 1.90
CA ILE A 54 -3.09 -0.49 1.54
C ILE A 54 -3.33 -1.32 2.79
N ASN A 55 -4.28 -2.25 2.70
CA ASN A 55 -4.45 -3.35 3.63
C ASN A 55 -3.98 -4.66 3.00
N LEU A 56 -3.33 -5.50 3.81
CA LEU A 56 -3.11 -6.91 3.50
C LEU A 56 -4.22 -7.72 4.16
N ILE A 57 -4.96 -8.48 3.36
CA ILE A 57 -6.16 -9.22 3.76
C ILE A 57 -5.86 -10.72 3.67
N ASP A 58 -6.18 -11.47 4.72
CA ASP A 58 -6.19 -12.94 4.73
C ASP A 58 -7.57 -13.43 4.30
N ARG A 59 -7.75 -13.70 3.00
CA ARG A 59 -9.03 -14.13 2.41
C ARG A 59 -9.49 -15.49 2.93
N GLY A 60 -8.56 -16.39 3.26
CA GLY A 60 -8.89 -17.69 3.84
C GLY A 60 -9.19 -17.66 5.34
N ASN A 61 -9.18 -16.48 5.96
CA ASN A 61 -9.45 -16.31 7.38
C ASN A 61 -10.44 -15.16 7.62
N HIS A 62 -11.64 -15.29 7.06
CA HIS A 62 -12.75 -14.35 7.25
C HIS A 62 -12.41 -12.92 6.82
N ASP A 63 -11.67 -12.77 5.71
CA ASP A 63 -11.25 -11.48 5.16
C ASP A 63 -10.54 -10.57 6.19
N ARG A 64 -9.78 -11.18 7.09
CA ARG A 64 -9.15 -10.45 8.19
C ARG A 64 -8.02 -9.58 7.68
N VAL A 65 -8.02 -8.29 8.02
CA VAL A 65 -6.87 -7.40 7.80
C VAL A 65 -5.73 -7.83 8.73
N VAL A 66 -4.60 -8.24 8.15
CA VAL A 66 -3.41 -8.68 8.90
C VAL A 66 -2.38 -7.57 9.07
N SER A 67 -2.24 -6.72 8.06
CA SER A 67 -1.39 -5.53 8.10
C SER A 67 -2.06 -4.38 7.37
N THR A 68 -1.75 -3.16 7.78
CA THR A 68 -2.05 -1.94 7.02
C THR A 68 -0.76 -1.16 6.77
N CYS A 69 -0.73 -0.41 5.69
CA CYS A 69 0.41 0.35 5.25
C CYS A 69 -0.06 1.70 4.70
N ALA A 70 0.71 2.74 4.96
CA ALA A 70 0.68 3.92 4.12
C ALA A 70 2.08 4.36 3.74
N ALA A 71 2.16 5.03 2.60
CA ALA A 71 3.39 5.51 2.02
C ALA A 71 3.15 6.84 1.33
N THR A 72 4.19 7.67 1.31
CA THR A 72 4.22 8.90 0.52
C THR A 72 5.36 8.80 -0.48
N PHE A 73 5.06 9.15 -1.73
CA PHE A 73 5.98 9.15 -2.85
C PHE A 73 6.14 10.55 -3.42
N ARG A 74 7.24 10.78 -4.13
CA ARG A 74 7.55 12.01 -4.86
C ARG A 74 8.25 11.70 -6.18
N LYS A 75 8.25 12.66 -7.10
CA LYS A 75 9.16 12.61 -8.24
C LYS A 75 10.63 12.64 -7.76
N PRO A 76 11.56 12.03 -8.52
CA PRO A 76 12.99 12.08 -8.24
C PRO A 76 13.49 13.53 -8.03
#